data_AF-A0A849W799-F1
#
_entry.id   AF-A0A849W799-F1
#
_cell.length_a   1.000
_cell.length_b   1.000
_cell.length_c   1.000
_cell.angle_alpha   90.00
_cell.angle_beta   90.00
_cell.angle_gamma   90.00
#
_symmetry.space_group_name_H-M   'P 1'
#
loop_
_entity.id
_entity.type
_entity.pdbx_description
1 polymer ?
#
loop_
_entity_poly.entity_id
_entity_poly.type
_entity_poly.pdbx_seq_one_letter_code
_entity_poly.pdbx_strand_id
1 'polypeptide(L)'
;MKKLLIAILILLLLLVVLVFGAGLYFYFKFKPFFIDVSPTNVQLEAQTAETEKNYATTTDKNPLLNEQQEQALEQVGVDPAKLPTQITPELEACFAATLGADRVSAIKSGESPTIIDFFKAQSCINK
;
A
#
# COMPACT_ATOMS: atom_id res chain seq x y z
N MET A 1 -11.78 11.84 54.37
CA MET A 1 -10.58 11.85 53.50
C MET A 1 -10.44 10.60 52.62
N LYS A 2 -10.65 9.37 53.12
CA LYS A 2 -10.55 8.13 52.31
C LYS A 2 -11.50 8.07 51.10
N LYS A 3 -12.76 8.50 51.26
CA LYS A 3 -13.74 8.54 50.15
C LYS A 3 -13.37 9.54 49.03
N LEU A 4 -12.69 10.63 49.40
CA LEU A 4 -12.21 11.64 48.46
C LEU A 4 -10.97 11.17 47.70
N LEU A 5 -10.05 10.47 48.38
CA LEU A 5 -8.92 9.78 47.75
C LEU A 5 -9.37 8.70 46.76
N ILE A 6 -10.37 7.88 47.12
CA ILE A 6 -10.92 6.86 46.23
C ILE A 6 -11.57 7.49 44.99
N ALA A 7 -12.33 8.58 45.16
CA ALA A 7 -12.95 9.28 44.02
C ALA A 7 -11.91 9.85 43.05
N ILE A 8 -10.81 10.42 43.57
CA ILE A 8 -9.71 10.93 42.75
C ILE A 8 -9.02 9.79 41.99
N LEU A 9 -8.77 8.63 42.64
CA LEU A 9 -8.16 7.48 41.99
C LEU A 9 -9.03 6.91 40.86
N ILE A 10 -10.35 6.85 41.05
CA ILE A 10 -11.29 6.40 40.01
C ILE A 10 -11.29 7.36 38.82
N LEU A 11 -11.32 8.67 39.07
CA LEU A 11 -11.27 9.69 38.03
C LEU A 11 -9.96 9.60 37.20
N LEU A 12 -8.83 9.39 37.89
CA LEU A 12 -7.52 9.28 37.26
C LEU A 12 -7.42 8.00 36.41
N LEU A 13 -7.94 6.88 36.90
CA LEU A 13 -8.03 5.63 36.14
C LEU A 13 -8.87 5.81 34.86
N LEU A 14 -10.02 6.48 34.95
CA LEU A 14 -10.92 6.70 33.82
C LEU A 14 -10.26 7.59 32.76
N LEU A 15 -9.52 8.61 33.18
CA LEU A 15 -8.75 9.48 32.30
C LEU A 15 -7.63 8.69 31.58
N VAL A 16 -6.91 7.83 32.30
CA VAL A 16 -5.88 6.96 31.70
C VAL A 16 -6.50 6.04 30.66
N VAL A 17 -7.63 5.39 30.95
CA VAL A 17 -8.32 4.49 30.00
C VAL A 17 -8.78 5.26 28.76
N LEU A 18 -9.29 6.48 28.91
CA LEU A 18 -9.68 7.33 27.78
C LEU A 18 -8.49 7.72 26.90
N VAL A 19 -7.37 8.12 27.52
CA VAL A 19 -6.14 8.48 26.80
C VAL A 19 -5.54 7.26 26.10
N PHE A 20 -5.51 6.10 26.77
CA PHE A 20 -5.02 4.86 26.16
C PHE A 20 -5.93 4.39 25.02
N GLY A 21 -7.26 4.43 25.21
CA GLY A 21 -8.22 4.06 24.19
C GLY A 21 -8.16 4.97 22.97
N ALA A 22 -8.08 6.28 23.18
CA ALA A 22 -7.86 7.25 22.10
C ALA A 22 -6.49 7.03 21.44
N GLY A 23 -5.42 6.83 22.21
CA GLY A 23 -4.08 6.54 21.70
C GLY A 23 -4.02 5.29 20.84
N LEU A 24 -4.70 4.21 21.24
CA LEU A 24 -4.83 2.99 20.43
C LEU A 24 -5.68 3.23 19.18
N TYR A 25 -6.81 3.94 19.29
CA TYR A 25 -7.64 4.29 18.14
C TYR A 25 -6.86 5.11 17.10
N PHE A 26 -6.15 6.15 17.55
CA PHE A 26 -5.25 6.93 16.70
C PHE A 26 -4.11 6.06 16.18
N TYR A 27 -3.47 5.21 16.99
CA TYR A 27 -2.40 4.31 16.54
C TYR A 27 -2.87 3.35 15.43
N PHE A 28 -4.04 2.75 15.53
CA PHE A 28 -4.55 1.84 14.50
C PHE A 28 -5.07 2.57 13.26
N LYS A 29 -5.66 3.76 13.41
CA LYS A 29 -6.21 4.54 12.29
C LYS A 29 -5.14 5.37 11.56
N PHE A 30 -4.19 5.92 12.31
CA PHE A 30 -3.06 6.67 11.81
C PHE A 30 -1.81 5.81 11.69
N LYS A 31 -1.87 4.47 11.77
CA LYS A 31 -0.72 3.64 11.40
C LYS A 31 -0.42 3.97 9.94
N PRO A 32 0.60 4.79 9.64
CA PRO A 32 1.05 4.85 8.28
C PRO A 32 1.65 3.47 8.08
N PHE A 33 1.35 2.84 6.96
CA PHE A 33 2.08 1.65 6.54
C PHE A 33 3.52 2.07 6.18
N PHE A 34 4.27 2.60 7.14
CA PHE A 34 5.72 2.53 7.13
C PHE A 34 6.03 1.07 7.45
N ILE A 35 6.00 0.24 6.41
CA ILE A 35 6.93 -0.89 6.37
C ILE A 35 8.31 -0.24 6.38
N ASP A 36 8.90 -0.16 7.57
CA ASP A 36 10.34 -0.21 7.67
C ASP A 36 10.75 -1.55 7.04
N VAL A 37 11.20 -1.48 5.79
CA VAL A 37 12.16 -2.44 5.29
C VAL A 37 13.37 -2.31 6.21
N SER A 38 13.39 -3.11 7.26
CA SER A 38 14.63 -3.43 7.96
C SER A 38 15.62 -3.85 6.88
N PRO A 39 16.76 -3.15 6.72
CA PRO A 39 17.80 -3.63 5.85
C PRO A 39 18.37 -4.87 6.53
N THR A 40 17.84 -6.04 6.18
CA THR A 40 18.54 -7.29 6.42
C THR A 40 19.73 -7.27 5.49
N ASN A 41 20.82 -6.66 5.95
CA ASN A 41 22.21 -6.81 5.52
C ASN A 41 22.38 -7.48 4.14
N VAL A 42 22.03 -6.79 3.06
CA VAL A 42 22.62 -7.07 1.76
C VAL A 42 23.76 -6.08 1.64
N GLN A 43 24.97 -6.63 1.74
CA GLN A 43 26.24 -5.97 1.55
C GLN A 43 26.14 -4.97 0.40
N LEU A 44 26.18 -3.68 0.74
CA LEU A 44 26.40 -2.63 -0.22
C LEU A 44 27.89 -2.70 -0.61
N GLU A 45 28.21 -3.55 -1.57
CA GLU A 45 29.44 -3.39 -2.33
C GLU A 45 29.24 -2.18 -3.24
N ALA A 46 29.90 -1.08 -2.86
CA ALA A 46 30.11 0.05 -3.72
C ALA A 46 30.95 -0.39 -4.92
N GLN A 47 30.28 -0.72 -6.03
CA GLN A 47 30.90 -0.69 -7.35
C GLN A 47 30.31 0.49 -8.13
N THR A 48 31.08 1.57 -8.14
CA THR A 48 31.12 2.51 -9.26
C THR A 48 31.35 1.71 -10.55
N ALA A 49 30.30 1.55 -11.35
CA ALA A 49 30.40 1.25 -12.76
C ALA A 49 29.17 1.83 -13.45
N GLU A 50 29.44 2.88 -14.23
CA GLU A 50 28.83 3.24 -15.50
C GLU A 50 27.41 2.72 -15.79
N THR A 51 26.55 3.68 -16.13
CA THR A 51 25.40 3.57 -17.02
C THR A 51 25.49 2.38 -17.98
N GLU A 52 24.90 1.25 -17.59
CA GLU A 52 24.24 0.36 -18.52
C GLU A 52 22.78 0.29 -18.11
N LYS A 53 22.01 1.17 -18.76
CA LYS A 53 20.63 0.86 -19.15
C LYS A 53 20.67 -0.51 -19.82
N ASN A 54 20.47 -1.56 -19.03
CA ASN A 54 19.95 -2.81 -19.55
C ASN A 54 18.51 -2.51 -19.98
N TYR A 55 18.37 -1.92 -21.16
CA TYR A 55 17.24 -2.22 -22.02
C TYR A 55 17.37 -3.69 -22.39
N ALA A 56 17.06 -4.58 -21.45
CA ALA A 56 16.26 -5.72 -21.85
C ALA A 56 15.06 -5.06 -22.50
N THR A 57 14.91 -5.23 -23.81
CA THR A 57 13.70 -4.83 -24.51
C THR A 57 12.58 -5.69 -23.91
N THR A 58 12.08 -5.31 -22.74
CA THR A 58 10.83 -5.81 -22.21
C THR A 58 9.83 -5.26 -23.19
N THR A 59 9.39 -6.12 -24.11
CA THR A 59 8.25 -5.80 -24.96
C THR A 59 7.16 -5.29 -24.04
N ASP A 60 6.85 -4.00 -24.14
CA ASP A 60 5.73 -3.37 -23.43
C ASP A 60 4.49 -4.22 -23.70
N LYS A 61 3.98 -4.84 -22.64
CA LYS A 61 2.81 -5.72 -22.70
C LYS A 61 1.54 -4.94 -22.48
N ASN A 62 1.60 -3.80 -21.80
CA ASN A 62 0.48 -2.93 -21.56
C ASN A 62 0.88 -1.43 -21.51
N PRO A 63 0.35 -0.61 -22.44
CA PRO A 63 0.75 0.80 -22.57
C PRO A 63 0.31 1.69 -21.39
N LEU A 64 -0.54 1.19 -20.48
CA LEU A 64 -0.98 1.91 -19.29
C LEU A 64 -0.11 1.65 -18.06
N LEU A 65 0.85 0.74 -18.16
CA LEU A 65 1.71 0.32 -17.06
C LEU A 65 3.15 0.71 -17.35
N ASN A 66 3.89 1.05 -16.31
CA ASN A 66 5.34 1.14 -16.42
C ASN A 66 5.99 -0.24 -16.20
N GLU A 67 7.27 -0.38 -16.56
CA GLU A 67 8.03 -1.63 -16.45
C GLU A 67 7.95 -2.27 -15.05
N GLN A 68 8.00 -1.45 -13.99
CA GLN A 68 7.94 -1.95 -12.61
C GLN A 68 6.55 -2.47 -12.23
N GLN A 69 5.50 -1.90 -12.80
CA GLN A 69 4.12 -2.34 -12.60
C GLN A 69 3.86 -3.65 -13.35
N GLU A 70 4.34 -3.77 -14.59
CA GLU A 70 4.26 -5.01 -15.35
C GLU A 70 4.97 -6.15 -14.61
N GLN A 71 6.20 -5.91 -14.15
CA GLN A 71 6.97 -6.91 -13.42
C GLN A 71 6.29 -7.36 -12.13
N ALA A 72 5.67 -6.43 -11.38
CA ALA A 72 4.93 -6.78 -10.17
C ALA A 72 3.69 -7.64 -10.46
N LEU A 73 3.01 -7.39 -11.58
CA LEU A 73 1.86 -8.19 -12.02
C LEU A 73 2.29 -9.59 -12.47
N GLU A 74 3.40 -9.70 -13.19
CA GLU A 74 3.95 -10.99 -13.60
C GLU A 74 4.36 -11.87 -12.41
N GLN A 75 4.94 -11.28 -11.36
CA GLN A 75 5.31 -11.99 -10.13
C GLN A 75 4.11 -12.62 -9.42
N VAL A 76 2.90 -12.07 -9.62
CA VAL A 76 1.66 -12.62 -9.06
C VAL A 76 0.89 -13.49 -10.06
N GLY A 77 1.51 -13.82 -11.20
CA GLY A 77 0.91 -14.67 -12.23
C GLY A 77 -0.12 -13.96 -13.11
N VAL A 78 -0.14 -12.62 -13.11
CA VAL A 78 -0.98 -11.81 -13.99
C VAL A 78 -0.21 -11.50 -15.26
N ASP A 79 -0.86 -11.72 -16.39
CA ASP A 79 -0.31 -11.38 -17.70
C ASP A 79 -0.73 -9.94 -18.06
N PRO A 80 0.19 -8.96 -18.10
CA PRO A 80 -0.17 -7.57 -18.39
C PRO A 80 -0.82 -7.39 -19.76
N ALA A 81 -0.53 -8.28 -20.72
CA ALA A 81 -1.12 -8.25 -22.06
C ALA A 81 -2.63 -8.60 -22.08
N LYS A 82 -3.15 -9.21 -21.00
CA LYS A 82 -4.58 -9.51 -20.85
C LYS A 82 -5.35 -8.40 -20.16
N LEU A 83 -4.67 -7.38 -19.66
CA LEU A 83 -5.32 -6.27 -19.00
C LEU A 83 -5.93 -5.31 -20.03
N PRO A 84 -7.03 -4.62 -19.69
CA PRO A 84 -7.57 -3.57 -20.55
C PRO A 84 -6.51 -2.52 -20.87
N THR A 85 -6.45 -2.10 -22.14
CA THR A 85 -5.58 -1.00 -22.60
C THR A 85 -6.25 0.37 -22.47
N GLN A 86 -7.50 0.39 -21.98
CA GLN A 86 -8.26 1.60 -21.68
C GLN A 86 -9.00 1.40 -20.36
N ILE A 87 -8.98 2.44 -19.52
CA ILE A 87 -9.72 2.45 -18.25
C ILE A 87 -11.03 3.19 -18.45
N THR A 88 -12.16 2.48 -18.28
CA THR A 88 -13.49 3.13 -18.32
C THR A 88 -13.78 3.82 -16.98
N PRO A 89 -14.69 4.81 -16.95
CA PRO A 89 -15.12 5.42 -15.70
C PRO A 89 -15.72 4.41 -14.72
N GLU A 90 -16.41 3.37 -15.20
CA GLU A 90 -16.93 2.31 -14.31
C GLU A 90 -15.79 1.48 -13.71
N LEU A 91 -14.74 1.20 -14.48
CA LEU A 91 -13.58 0.46 -14.02
C LEU A 91 -12.81 1.26 -12.95
N GLU A 92 -12.61 2.56 -13.19
CA GLU A 92 -11.98 3.46 -12.23
C GLU A 92 -12.80 3.57 -10.93
N ALA A 93 -14.13 3.67 -11.03
CA ALA A 93 -15.01 3.67 -9.87
C ALA A 93 -14.93 2.35 -9.08
N CYS A 94 -14.85 1.20 -9.78
CA CYS A 94 -14.68 -0.09 -9.14
C CYS A 94 -13.34 -0.20 -8.39
N PHE A 95 -12.24 0.25 -9.02
CA PHE A 95 -10.94 0.29 -8.35
C PHE A 95 -10.94 1.23 -7.15
N ALA A 96 -11.54 2.42 -7.26
CA ALA A 96 -11.64 3.35 -6.14
C ALA A 96 -12.45 2.77 -4.97
N ALA A 97 -13.52 2.01 -5.25
CA ALA A 97 -14.34 1.36 -4.24
C ALA A 97 -13.63 0.18 -3.55
N THR A 98 -12.79 -0.57 -4.27
CA THR A 98 -12.12 -1.79 -3.76
C THR A 98 -10.75 -1.51 -3.13
N LEU A 99 -9.97 -0.62 -3.74
CA LEU A 99 -8.61 -0.27 -3.30
C LEU A 99 -8.56 0.99 -2.42
N GLY A 100 -9.54 1.88 -2.59
CA GLY A 100 -9.52 3.23 -2.03
C GLY A 100 -8.91 4.25 -2.99
N ALA A 101 -9.43 5.48 -2.96
CA ALA A 101 -9.05 6.55 -3.88
C ALA A 101 -7.55 6.89 -3.83
N ASP A 102 -6.97 6.95 -2.63
CA ASP A 102 -5.54 7.26 -2.44
C ASP A 102 -4.64 6.21 -3.09
N ARG A 103 -5.00 4.92 -2.94
CA ARG A 103 -4.23 3.81 -3.51
C ARG A 103 -4.33 3.79 -5.04
N VAL A 104 -5.51 4.08 -5.59
CA VAL A 104 -5.69 4.24 -7.03
C VAL A 104 -4.85 5.39 -7.57
N SER A 105 -4.83 6.54 -6.88
CA SER A 105 -4.01 7.67 -7.29
C SER A 105 -2.51 7.34 -7.28
N ALA A 106 -2.04 6.61 -6.27
CA ALA A 106 -0.66 6.17 -6.17
C ALA A 106 -0.27 5.24 -7.34
N ILE A 107 -1.10 4.24 -7.64
CA ILE A 107 -0.89 3.33 -8.77
C ILE A 107 -0.90 4.10 -10.11
N LYS A 108 -1.83 5.05 -10.28
CA LYS A 108 -1.87 5.93 -11.47
C LYS A 108 -0.64 6.81 -11.60
N SER A 109 -0.01 7.19 -10.48
CA SER A 109 1.25 7.94 -10.48
C SER A 109 2.49 7.07 -10.76
N GLY A 110 2.30 5.77 -10.96
CA GLY A 110 3.37 4.84 -11.29
C GLY A 110 3.87 4.00 -10.11
N GLU A 111 3.27 4.13 -8.92
CA GLU A 111 3.60 3.24 -7.81
C GLU A 111 3.21 1.79 -8.18
N SER A 112 4.08 0.85 -7.81
CA SER A 112 3.87 -0.55 -8.15
C SER A 112 2.69 -1.14 -7.35
N PRO A 113 1.73 -1.83 -8.01
CA PRO A 113 0.68 -2.58 -7.33
C PRO A 113 1.27 -3.65 -6.40
N THR A 114 0.60 -3.86 -5.26
CA THR A 114 0.90 -4.97 -4.38
C THR A 114 0.05 -6.19 -4.71
N ILE A 115 0.43 -7.35 -4.18
CA ILE A 115 -0.35 -8.58 -4.27
C ILE A 115 -1.79 -8.38 -3.75
N ILE A 116 -1.94 -7.61 -2.66
CA ILE A 116 -3.25 -7.32 -2.06
C ILE A 116 -4.10 -6.43 -2.98
N ASP A 117 -3.48 -5.49 -3.70
CA ASP A 117 -4.19 -4.67 -4.68
C ASP A 117 -4.78 -5.55 -5.78
N PHE A 118 -4.00 -6.49 -6.31
CA PHE A 118 -4.48 -7.43 -7.32
C PHE A 118 -5.69 -8.23 -6.85
N PHE A 119 -5.61 -8.89 -5.69
CA PHE A 119 -6.71 -9.72 -5.20
C PHE A 119 -8.00 -8.94 -4.97
N LYS A 120 -7.91 -7.70 -4.50
CA LYS A 120 -9.07 -6.82 -4.33
C LYS A 120 -9.63 -6.36 -5.67
N ALA A 121 -8.75 -5.95 -6.58
CA ALA A 121 -9.06 -5.41 -7.89
C ALA A 121 -9.52 -6.48 -8.90
N GLN A 122 -9.26 -7.77 -8.66
CA GLN A 122 -9.61 -8.87 -9.55
C GLN A 122 -11.10 -8.89 -9.92
N SER A 123 -11.97 -8.51 -8.97
CA SER A 123 -13.42 -8.41 -9.19
C SER A 123 -13.84 -7.30 -10.16
N CYS A 124 -12.99 -6.30 -10.38
CA CYS A 124 -13.23 -5.19 -11.30
C CYS A 124 -12.83 -5.52 -12.73
N ILE A 125 -11.81 -6.36 -12.91
CA ILE A 125 -11.24 -6.70 -14.23
C ILE A 125 -12.00 -7.86 -14.87
N ASN A 126 -12.54 -8.78 -14.08
CA ASN A 126 -13.28 -9.96 -14.55
C ASN A 126 -14.81 -9.74 -14.60
N LYS A 127 -15.27 -8.50 -14.73
CA LYS A 127 -16.68 -8.15 -14.67
C LYS A 127 -17.30 -7.94 -16.04
#